data_AF-A0A645H1E3-F1
#
_entry.id   AF-A0A645H1E3-F1
#
_cell.length_a   1.000
_cell.length_b   1.000
_cell.length_c   1.000
_cell.angle_alpha   90.00
_cell.angle_beta   90.00
_cell.angle_gamma   90.00
#
_symmetry.space_group_name_H-M   'P 1'
#
loop_
_entity.id
_entity.type
_entity.pdbx_description
1 polymer ?
#
loop_
_entity_poly.entity_id
_entity_poly.type
_entity_poly.pdbx_seq_one_letter_code
_entity_poly.pdbx_strand_id
1 'polypeptide(L)'
;MHQASEFQAPEKPTNPDAWKKLRDYMKASWEAFTKVSYILGHQYLESDQPPYTIEKAFEVMTVIHSRDDWEPNASDRVRVNKDNMQVIFEEKRRGVEETKALYSVLDVHSLGVSKNFEQDMIAAIDGQVLYARFCDVTTRAMYLTVYAGITKKNKDYKGALDTVDELESLASEIEQKYEDTFYPYYLYSRLHPVRIRRFKDDVVIHLNKIECVEDR
;
A
#
# COMPACT_ATOMS: atom_id res chain seq x y z
N MET A 1 -18.96 17.31 -21.17
CA MET A 1 -18.43 17.44 -19.80
C MET A 1 -19.46 16.79 -18.88
N HIS A 2 -19.23 15.57 -18.40
CA HIS A 2 -20.13 14.96 -17.42
C HIS A 2 -19.81 15.56 -16.04
N GLN A 3 -20.83 16.02 -15.33
CA GLN A 3 -20.71 16.50 -13.96
C GLN A 3 -20.27 15.33 -13.06
N ALA A 4 -19.20 15.49 -12.29
CA ALA A 4 -18.54 14.42 -11.52
C ALA A 4 -19.37 13.85 -10.35
N SER A 5 -20.66 14.22 -10.21
CA SER A 5 -21.49 13.87 -9.06
C SER A 5 -22.99 13.83 -9.40
N GLU A 6 -23.37 13.13 -10.47
CA GLU A 6 -24.77 12.74 -10.70
C GLU A 6 -24.98 11.28 -10.32
N PHE A 7 -26.12 10.97 -9.70
CA PHE A 7 -26.52 9.58 -9.46
C PHE A 7 -26.74 8.89 -10.79
N GLN A 8 -25.82 8.00 -11.15
CA GLN A 8 -26.00 7.15 -12.32
C GLN A 8 -27.08 6.10 -12.04
N ALA A 9 -27.83 5.74 -13.08
CA ALA A 9 -28.72 4.59 -12.99
C ALA A 9 -27.89 3.34 -12.66
N PRO A 10 -28.33 2.49 -11.71
CA PRO A 10 -27.56 1.31 -11.34
C PRO A 10 -27.47 0.34 -12.51
N GLU A 11 -26.25 -0.01 -12.90
CA GLU A 11 -25.97 -1.10 -13.84
C GLU A 11 -26.46 -2.42 -13.23
N LYS A 12 -27.24 -3.18 -14.00
CA LYS A 12 -27.78 -4.48 -13.56
C LYS A 12 -27.12 -5.60 -14.34
N PRO A 13 -26.27 -6.43 -13.70
CA PRO A 13 -25.70 -7.60 -14.35
C PRO A 13 -26.78 -8.51 -14.94
N THR A 14 -26.58 -8.98 -16.17
CA THR A 14 -27.50 -9.92 -16.83
C THR A 14 -27.18 -11.38 -16.48
N ASN A 15 -25.96 -11.68 -16.01
CA ASN A 15 -25.62 -13.01 -15.54
C ASN A 15 -26.35 -13.32 -14.21
N PRO A 16 -27.18 -14.39 -14.13
CA PRO A 16 -27.91 -14.75 -12.92
C PRO A 16 -27.00 -15.11 -11.73
N ASP A 17 -25.74 -15.45 -11.98
CA ASP A 17 -24.73 -15.77 -10.96
C ASP A 17 -23.76 -14.61 -10.67
N ALA A 18 -23.96 -13.43 -11.27
CA ALA A 18 -23.10 -12.25 -11.05
C ALA A 18 -22.95 -11.87 -9.57
N TRP A 19 -24.02 -12.04 -8.78
CA TRP A 19 -24.01 -11.75 -7.35
C TRP A 19 -22.98 -12.58 -6.56
N LYS A 20 -22.67 -13.81 -7.01
CA LYS A 20 -21.66 -14.67 -6.36
C LYS A 20 -20.28 -14.06 -6.55
N LYS A 21 -19.94 -13.68 -7.79
CA LYS A 21 -18.66 -13.05 -8.14
C LYS A 21 -18.47 -11.72 -7.45
N LEU A 22 -19.51 -10.87 -7.41
CA LEU A 22 -19.49 -9.60 -6.68
C LEU A 22 -19.28 -9.80 -5.17
N ARG A 23 -19.99 -10.76 -4.55
CA ARG A 23 -19.81 -11.12 -3.14
C ARG A 23 -18.39 -11.61 -2.87
N ASP A 24 -17.89 -12.49 -3.71
CA ASP A 24 -16.57 -13.11 -3.53
C ASP A 24 -15.47 -12.07 -3.74
N TYR A 25 -15.63 -11.17 -4.71
CA TYR A 25 -14.78 -9.99 -4.87
C TYR A 25 -14.77 -9.09 -3.64
N MET A 26 -15.92 -8.74 -3.06
CA MET A 26 -15.99 -7.90 -1.85
C MET A 26 -15.27 -8.53 -0.65
N LYS A 27 -15.37 -9.86 -0.50
CA LYS A 27 -14.67 -10.58 0.57
C LYS A 27 -13.16 -10.61 0.32
N ALA A 28 -12.76 -11.01 -0.88
CA ALA A 28 -11.35 -11.10 -1.25
C ALA A 28 -10.66 -9.73 -1.21
N SER A 29 -11.34 -8.66 -1.63
CA SER A 29 -10.77 -7.31 -1.60
C SER A 29 -10.54 -6.82 -0.16
N TRP A 30 -11.44 -7.12 0.78
CA TRP A 30 -11.22 -6.83 2.19
C TRP A 30 -10.05 -7.63 2.78
N GLU A 31 -9.98 -8.93 2.49
CA GLU A 31 -8.88 -9.78 2.94
C GLU A 31 -7.52 -9.32 2.41
N ALA A 32 -7.45 -8.88 1.16
CA ALA A 32 -6.23 -8.33 0.57
C ALA A 32 -5.91 -6.94 1.16
N PHE A 33 -6.91 -6.06 1.28
CA PHE A 33 -6.77 -4.71 1.82
C PHE A 33 -6.18 -4.71 3.22
N THR A 34 -6.67 -5.59 4.11
CA THR A 34 -6.19 -5.66 5.48
C THR A 34 -4.70 -6.01 5.59
N LYS A 35 -4.18 -6.87 4.69
CA LYS A 35 -2.75 -7.23 4.64
C LYS A 35 -1.88 -6.07 4.12
N VAL A 36 -2.39 -5.28 3.16
CA VAL A 36 -1.60 -4.19 2.58
C VAL A 36 -1.66 -2.92 3.42
N SER A 37 -2.84 -2.52 3.92
CA SER A 37 -3.02 -1.23 4.59
C SER A 37 -2.54 -1.21 6.05
N TYR A 38 -2.53 -2.37 6.73
CA TYR A 38 -2.09 -2.50 8.12
C TYR A 38 -0.83 -3.34 8.22
N ILE A 39 -0.02 -3.13 9.26
CA ILE A 39 1.14 -3.98 9.57
C ILE A 39 0.77 -4.87 10.75
N LEU A 40 0.49 -6.14 10.49
CA LEU A 40 -0.02 -7.09 11.49
C LEU A 40 -1.23 -6.55 12.29
N GLY A 41 -2.09 -5.79 11.59
CA GLY A 41 -3.26 -5.11 12.17
C GLY A 41 -2.99 -3.75 12.81
N HIS A 42 -1.77 -3.19 12.72
CA HIS A 42 -1.47 -1.84 13.19
C HIS A 42 -1.55 -0.82 12.04
N GLN A 43 -2.15 0.35 12.32
CA GLN A 43 -2.18 1.48 11.40
C GLN A 43 -0.81 2.17 11.40
N TYR A 44 -0.24 2.47 10.24
CA TYR A 44 1.02 3.25 10.14
C TYR A 44 0.91 4.42 9.16
N LEU A 45 -0.07 4.38 8.25
CA LEU A 45 -0.36 5.44 7.30
C LEU A 45 -1.15 6.56 7.96
N GLU A 46 -1.00 7.78 7.44
CA GLU A 46 -1.74 8.95 7.92
C GLU A 46 -2.90 9.24 6.98
N SER A 47 -4.13 8.88 7.37
CA SER A 47 -5.28 8.93 6.44
C SER A 47 -4.96 8.20 5.12
N ASP A 48 -4.48 6.96 5.22
CA ASP A 48 -4.10 6.10 4.07
C ASP A 48 -3.15 6.77 3.05
N GLN A 49 -2.36 7.75 3.52
CA GLN A 49 -1.29 8.42 2.77
C GLN A 49 0.08 7.98 3.28
N PRO A 50 1.15 8.13 2.46
CA PRO A 50 2.51 7.87 2.90
C PRO A 50 2.79 8.63 4.21
N PRO A 51 3.44 8.04 5.23
CA PRO A 51 3.84 8.80 6.41
C PRO A 51 4.71 9.99 6.02
N TYR A 52 4.66 11.10 6.77
CA TYR A 52 5.56 12.23 6.48
C TYR A 52 7.03 11.89 6.73
N THR A 53 7.31 11.08 7.76
CA THR A 53 8.64 10.59 8.12
C THR A 53 8.55 9.16 8.64
N ILE A 54 9.69 8.47 8.70
CA ILE A 54 9.81 7.14 9.32
C ILE A 54 9.39 7.19 10.79
N GLU A 55 9.83 8.21 11.55
CA GLU A 55 9.44 8.36 12.96
C GLU A 55 7.94 8.51 13.12
N LYS A 56 7.30 9.32 12.26
CA LYS A 56 5.85 9.49 12.29
C LYS A 56 5.13 8.18 12.02
N ALA A 57 5.62 7.36 11.09
CA ALA A 57 5.05 6.04 10.80
C ALA A 57 5.03 5.14 12.05
N PHE A 58 6.16 5.06 12.77
CA PHE A 58 6.25 4.30 14.03
C PHE A 58 5.40 4.92 15.14
N GLU A 59 5.38 6.25 15.27
CA GLU A 59 4.55 6.94 16.25
C GLU A 59 3.05 6.67 16.03
N VAL A 60 2.59 6.72 14.78
CA VAL A 60 1.21 6.34 14.42
C VAL A 60 0.93 4.90 14.85
N MET A 61 1.86 3.99 14.57
CA MET A 61 1.72 2.54 14.79
C MET A 61 1.77 2.10 16.25
N THR A 62 2.64 2.70 17.06
CA THR A 62 2.94 2.21 18.42
C THR A 62 2.59 3.19 19.52
N VAL A 63 2.14 4.41 19.18
CA VAL A 63 1.75 5.44 20.15
C VAL A 63 0.33 5.93 19.90
N ILE A 64 0.06 6.55 18.75
CA ILE A 64 -1.24 7.21 18.47
C ILE A 64 -2.36 6.20 18.27
N HIS A 65 -2.11 5.14 17.51
CA HIS A 65 -3.04 4.03 17.28
C HIS A 65 -2.49 2.73 17.88
N SER A 66 -1.76 2.85 19.00
CA SER A 66 -1.25 1.68 19.70
C SER A 66 -2.40 0.73 20.05
N ARG A 67 -2.11 -0.56 19.90
CA ARG A 67 -3.04 -1.63 20.28
C ARG A 67 -2.75 -2.17 21.67
N ASP A 68 -1.70 -1.69 22.34
CA ASP A 68 -1.26 -2.23 23.63
C ASP A 68 -2.32 -2.12 24.74
N ASP A 69 -3.21 -1.13 24.67
CA ASP A 69 -4.34 -0.97 25.60
C ASP A 69 -5.38 -2.10 25.49
N TRP A 70 -5.46 -2.77 24.34
CA TRP A 70 -6.43 -3.84 24.04
C TRP A 70 -5.78 -5.21 23.98
N GLU A 71 -4.55 -5.25 23.49
CA GLU A 71 -3.73 -6.45 23.30
C GLU A 71 -2.34 -6.17 23.89
N PRO A 72 -2.08 -6.53 25.16
CA PRO A 72 -0.80 -6.26 25.79
C PRO A 72 0.39 -6.79 24.98
N ASN A 73 1.39 -5.93 24.75
CA ASN A 73 2.59 -6.19 23.94
C ASN A 73 2.32 -6.38 22.43
N ALA A 74 1.23 -5.84 21.89
CA ALA A 74 0.97 -5.82 20.46
C ALA A 74 2.09 -5.07 19.70
N SER A 75 2.60 -3.98 20.27
CA SER A 75 3.69 -3.18 19.70
C SER A 75 5.00 -3.96 19.54
N ASP A 76 5.27 -4.96 20.39
CA ASP A 76 6.47 -5.82 20.26
C ASP A 76 6.48 -6.61 18.94
N ARG A 77 5.30 -6.95 18.41
CA ARG A 77 5.14 -7.70 17.15
C ARG A 77 5.55 -6.90 15.91
N VAL A 78 5.60 -5.57 16.03
CA VAL A 78 5.96 -4.65 14.94
C VAL A 78 7.29 -3.96 15.19
N ARG A 79 8.07 -4.41 16.18
CA ARG A 79 9.43 -3.91 16.38
C ARG A 79 10.35 -4.29 15.23
N VAL A 80 11.30 -3.41 14.94
CA VAL A 80 12.31 -3.62 13.92
C VAL A 80 13.31 -4.67 14.39
N ASN A 81 13.13 -5.90 13.90
CA ASN A 81 14.08 -7.00 14.01
C ASN A 81 13.84 -7.96 12.83
N LYS A 82 14.79 -8.87 12.61
CA LYS A 82 14.79 -9.76 11.46
C LYS A 82 13.54 -10.65 11.38
N ASP A 83 13.11 -11.20 12.51
CA ASP A 83 12.01 -12.18 12.56
C ASP A 83 10.67 -11.50 12.26
N ASN A 84 10.41 -10.34 12.89
CA ASN A 84 9.22 -9.54 12.62
C ASN A 84 9.19 -9.05 11.16
N MET A 85 10.31 -8.52 10.66
CA MET A 85 10.41 -8.03 9.29
C MET A 85 10.10 -9.10 8.26
N GLN A 86 10.56 -10.35 8.47
CA GLN A 86 10.23 -11.46 7.58
C GLN A 86 8.72 -11.68 7.48
N VAL A 87 8.01 -11.70 8.62
CA VAL A 87 6.56 -11.90 8.65
C VAL A 87 5.83 -10.72 8.01
N ILE A 88 6.26 -9.48 8.32
CA ILE A 88 5.65 -8.25 7.80
C ILE A 88 5.80 -8.17 6.27
N PHE A 89 7.00 -8.42 5.74
CA PHE A 89 7.23 -8.34 4.29
C PHE A 89 6.49 -9.45 3.55
N GLU A 90 6.39 -10.64 4.14
CA GLU A 90 5.57 -11.71 3.58
C GLU A 90 4.07 -11.36 3.58
N GLU A 91 3.56 -10.73 4.64
CA GLU A 91 2.18 -10.20 4.67
C GLU A 91 1.95 -9.20 3.53
N LYS A 92 2.88 -8.25 3.30
CA LYS A 92 2.79 -7.28 2.20
C LYS A 92 2.82 -7.94 0.84
N ARG A 93 3.77 -8.83 0.60
CA ARG A 93 3.90 -9.58 -0.65
C ARG A 93 2.61 -10.32 -0.97
N ARG A 94 2.07 -11.07 -0.01
CA ARG A 94 0.80 -11.79 -0.15
C ARG A 94 -0.36 -10.85 -0.42
N GLY A 95 -0.45 -9.72 0.30
CA GLY A 95 -1.47 -8.71 0.07
C GLY A 95 -1.45 -8.16 -1.36
N VAL A 96 -0.27 -7.89 -1.92
CA VAL A 96 -0.12 -7.47 -3.32
C VAL A 96 -0.58 -8.56 -4.29
N GLU A 97 -0.20 -9.81 -4.06
CA GLU A 97 -0.60 -10.96 -4.89
C GLU A 97 -2.11 -11.21 -4.86
N GLU A 98 -2.71 -11.20 -3.67
CA GLU A 98 -4.15 -11.34 -3.46
C GLU A 98 -4.91 -10.18 -4.11
N THR A 99 -4.38 -8.95 -4.05
CA THR A 99 -4.98 -7.80 -4.75
C THR A 99 -4.96 -7.98 -6.26
N LYS A 100 -3.86 -8.48 -6.84
CA LYS A 100 -3.78 -8.80 -8.28
C LYS A 100 -4.74 -9.92 -8.67
N ALA A 101 -4.99 -10.89 -7.79
CA ALA A 101 -5.93 -11.98 -8.04
C ALA A 101 -7.39 -11.51 -8.14
N LEU A 102 -7.73 -10.30 -7.68
CA LEU A 102 -9.08 -9.75 -7.75
C LEU A 102 -9.64 -9.68 -9.17
N TYR A 103 -8.78 -9.51 -10.18
CA TYR A 103 -9.19 -9.59 -11.59
C TYR A 103 -9.91 -10.90 -11.90
N SER A 104 -9.33 -12.02 -11.47
CA SER A 104 -9.88 -13.36 -11.70
C SER A 104 -11.04 -13.69 -10.75
N VAL A 105 -11.03 -13.15 -9.53
CA VAL A 105 -12.12 -13.35 -8.56
C VAL A 105 -13.40 -12.67 -9.05
N LEU A 106 -13.29 -11.41 -9.50
CA LEU A 106 -14.44 -10.68 -10.03
C LEU A 106 -14.84 -11.20 -11.41
N ASP A 107 -13.85 -11.42 -12.30
CA ASP A 107 -14.05 -11.85 -13.69
C ASP A 107 -15.15 -11.00 -14.36
N VAL A 108 -14.87 -9.70 -14.47
CA VAL A 108 -15.86 -8.67 -14.80
C VAL A 108 -16.58 -8.93 -16.12
N HIS A 109 -15.87 -9.52 -17.10
CA HIS A 109 -16.42 -9.87 -18.42
C HIS A 109 -17.52 -10.91 -18.35
N SER A 110 -17.56 -11.71 -17.29
CA SER A 110 -18.60 -12.73 -17.09
C SER A 110 -19.89 -12.16 -16.48
N LEU A 111 -19.90 -10.91 -16.01
CA LEU A 111 -21.06 -10.35 -15.27
C LEU A 111 -22.23 -10.00 -16.20
N GLY A 112 -21.97 -9.83 -17.50
CA GLY A 112 -22.99 -9.39 -18.46
C GLY A 112 -23.45 -7.96 -18.17
N VAL A 113 -22.49 -7.07 -17.95
CA VAL A 113 -22.64 -5.63 -17.70
C VAL A 113 -22.17 -4.84 -18.94
N SER A 114 -22.47 -3.55 -18.99
CA SER A 114 -21.98 -2.68 -20.05
C SER A 114 -20.45 -2.59 -20.07
N LYS A 115 -19.87 -2.38 -21.26
CA LYS A 115 -18.41 -2.22 -21.43
C LYS A 115 -17.83 -1.07 -20.59
N ASN A 116 -18.60 0.00 -20.40
CA ASN A 116 -18.17 1.13 -19.57
C ASN A 116 -18.02 0.68 -18.12
N PHE A 117 -19.00 -0.05 -17.58
CA PHE A 117 -18.91 -0.60 -16.23
C PHE A 117 -17.75 -1.59 -16.08
N GLU A 118 -17.51 -2.44 -17.10
CA GLU A 118 -16.33 -3.33 -17.10
C GLU A 118 -15.03 -2.54 -16.96
N GLN A 119 -14.89 -1.46 -17.74
CA GLN A 119 -13.71 -0.59 -17.71
C GLN A 119 -13.55 0.11 -16.36
N ASP A 120 -14.63 0.60 -15.77
CA ASP A 120 -14.59 1.25 -14.45
C ASP A 120 -14.16 0.29 -13.34
N MET A 121 -14.65 -0.97 -13.37
CA MET A 121 -14.25 -1.98 -12.40
C MET A 121 -12.80 -2.42 -12.58
N ILE A 122 -12.31 -2.52 -13.82
CA ILE A 122 -10.89 -2.78 -14.11
C ILE A 122 -10.05 -1.64 -13.54
N ALA A 123 -10.41 -0.38 -13.82
CA ALA A 123 -9.71 0.80 -13.31
C ALA A 123 -9.70 0.84 -11.76
N ALA A 124 -10.79 0.42 -11.12
CA ALA A 124 -10.87 0.32 -9.66
C ALA A 124 -9.92 -0.74 -9.08
N ILE A 125 -9.80 -1.91 -9.70
CA ILE A 125 -8.84 -2.95 -9.29
C ILE A 125 -7.41 -2.47 -9.54
N ASP A 126 -7.18 -1.79 -10.66
CA ASP A 126 -5.91 -1.17 -11.02
C ASP A 126 -5.43 -0.15 -9.98
N GLY A 127 -6.35 0.65 -9.43
CA GLY A 127 -6.08 1.57 -8.33
C GLY A 127 -5.74 0.82 -7.03
N GLN A 128 -6.44 -0.27 -6.72
CA GLN A 128 -6.14 -1.12 -5.57
C GLN A 128 -4.76 -1.77 -5.66
N VAL A 129 -4.37 -2.27 -6.84
CA VAL A 129 -3.03 -2.87 -7.05
C VAL A 129 -1.94 -1.82 -6.84
N LEU A 130 -2.15 -0.60 -7.33
CA LEU A 130 -1.20 0.50 -7.15
C LEU A 130 -1.07 0.90 -5.67
N TYR A 131 -2.20 0.97 -4.95
CA TYR A 131 -2.22 1.19 -3.51
C TYR A 131 -1.53 0.06 -2.72
N ALA A 132 -1.76 -1.20 -3.08
CA ALA A 132 -1.10 -2.34 -2.46
C ALA A 132 0.44 -2.27 -2.60
N ARG A 133 0.93 -1.93 -3.81
CA ARG A 133 2.36 -1.73 -4.06
C ARG A 133 2.92 -0.55 -3.28
N PHE A 134 2.18 0.55 -3.20
CA PHE A 134 2.53 1.69 -2.36
C PHE A 134 2.75 1.28 -0.90
N CYS A 135 1.81 0.52 -0.32
CA CYS A 135 1.95 0.06 1.06
C CYS A 135 3.14 -0.89 1.25
N ASP A 136 3.41 -1.78 0.30
CA ASP A 136 4.58 -2.67 0.34
C ASP A 136 5.89 -1.88 0.37
N VAL A 137 6.10 -1.00 -0.62
CA VAL A 137 7.35 -0.26 -0.78
C VAL A 137 7.60 0.65 0.43
N THR A 138 6.58 1.38 0.90
CA THR A 138 6.75 2.25 2.08
C THR A 138 7.02 1.48 3.37
N THR A 139 6.37 0.32 3.56
CA THR A 139 6.66 -0.57 4.69
C THR A 139 8.09 -1.09 4.62
N ARG A 140 8.56 -1.57 3.47
CA ARG A 140 9.95 -2.02 3.32
C ARG A 140 10.94 -0.89 3.56
N ALA A 141 10.70 0.28 2.97
CA ALA A 141 11.57 1.43 3.13
C ALA A 141 11.75 1.84 4.60
N MET A 142 10.68 1.95 5.39
CA MET A 142 10.80 2.31 6.80
C MET A 142 11.55 1.24 7.61
N TYR A 143 11.22 -0.04 7.44
CA TYR A 143 11.80 -1.11 8.27
C TYR A 143 13.26 -1.38 7.90
N LEU A 144 13.57 -1.43 6.60
CA LEU A 144 14.94 -1.64 6.13
C LEU A 144 15.85 -0.49 6.54
N THR A 145 15.37 0.76 6.48
CA THR A 145 16.15 1.93 6.88
C THR A 145 16.49 1.90 8.37
N VAL A 146 15.51 1.63 9.23
CA VAL A 146 15.77 1.51 10.68
C VAL A 146 16.69 0.31 10.96
N TYR A 147 16.47 -0.82 10.29
CA TYR A 147 17.30 -2.02 10.47
C TYR A 147 18.74 -1.80 10.02
N ALA A 148 18.96 -1.07 8.92
CA ALA A 148 20.29 -0.66 8.47
C ALA A 148 20.97 0.24 9.51
N GLY A 149 20.23 1.14 10.17
CA GLY A 149 20.76 1.98 11.25
C GLY A 149 21.18 1.18 12.48
N ILE A 150 20.45 0.11 12.82
CA ILE A 150 20.76 -0.79 13.94
C ILE A 150 22.00 -1.65 13.63
N THR A 151 22.03 -2.27 12.45
CA THR A 151 23.07 -3.24 12.08
C THR A 151 24.35 -2.59 11.59
N LYS A 152 24.23 -1.43 10.95
CA LYS A 152 25.31 -0.70 10.26
C LYS A 152 26.06 -1.55 9.23
N LYS A 153 25.44 -2.60 8.69
CA LYS A 153 26.04 -3.46 7.67
C LYS A 153 25.80 -2.89 6.29
N ASN A 154 26.81 -2.94 5.42
CA ASN A 154 26.71 -2.49 4.03
C ASN A 154 25.59 -3.20 3.27
N LYS A 155 25.36 -4.49 3.53
CA LYS A 155 24.26 -5.25 2.91
C LYS A 155 22.88 -4.68 3.27
N ASP A 156 22.66 -4.37 4.54
CA ASP A 156 21.36 -3.88 5.03
C ASP A 156 21.13 -2.43 4.58
N TYR A 157 22.19 -1.61 4.55
CA TYR A 157 22.18 -0.28 3.94
C TYR A 157 21.76 -0.32 2.46
N LYS A 158 22.39 -1.20 1.66
CA LYS A 158 22.05 -1.35 0.24
C LYS A 158 20.60 -1.77 0.05
N GLY A 159 20.12 -2.74 0.84
CA GLY A 159 18.72 -3.17 0.76
C GLY A 159 17.74 -2.04 1.07
N ALA A 160 18.07 -1.13 2.01
CA ALA A 160 17.27 0.06 2.26
C ALA A 160 17.37 1.08 1.11
N LEU A 161 18.58 1.29 0.57
CA LEU A 161 18.81 2.20 -0.55
C LEU A 161 18.04 1.79 -1.80
N ASP A 162 17.94 0.49 -2.10
CA ASP A 162 17.19 -0.02 -3.24
C ASP A 162 15.71 0.44 -3.22
N THR A 163 15.13 0.63 -2.02
CA THR A 163 13.75 1.12 -1.89
C THR A 163 13.57 2.59 -2.28
N VAL A 164 14.64 3.39 -2.32
CA VAL A 164 14.60 4.81 -2.74
C VAL A 164 14.19 4.92 -4.21
N ASP A 165 14.78 4.09 -5.06
CA ASP A 165 14.46 4.04 -6.48
C ASP A 165 13.05 3.49 -6.71
N GLU A 166 12.62 2.50 -5.91
CA GLU A 166 11.25 1.98 -5.96
C GLU A 166 10.21 3.05 -5.60
N LEU A 167 10.47 3.87 -4.57
CA LEU A 167 9.59 4.98 -4.17
C LEU A 167 9.49 6.04 -5.28
N GLU A 168 10.60 6.40 -5.91
CA GLU A 168 10.59 7.36 -7.03
C GLU A 168 9.84 6.79 -8.23
N SER A 169 10.14 5.55 -8.62
CA SER A 169 9.45 4.88 -9.73
C SER A 169 7.95 4.79 -9.49
N LEU A 170 7.53 4.48 -8.27
CA LEU A 170 6.12 4.43 -7.90
C LEU A 170 5.45 5.81 -7.99
N ALA A 171 6.11 6.86 -7.52
CA ALA A 171 5.59 8.22 -7.62
C ALA A 171 5.39 8.64 -9.08
N SER A 172 6.37 8.38 -9.94
CA SER A 172 6.26 8.64 -11.38
C SER A 172 5.18 7.82 -12.06
N GLU A 173 5.01 6.54 -11.70
CA GLU A 173 3.95 5.68 -12.22
C GLU A 173 2.56 6.23 -11.87
N ILE A 174 2.37 6.69 -10.63
CA ILE A 174 1.11 7.31 -10.19
C ILE A 174 0.83 8.58 -11.00
N GLU A 175 1.82 9.44 -11.20
CA GLU A 175 1.65 10.67 -12.01
C GLU A 175 1.25 10.33 -13.44
N GLN A 176 1.98 9.42 -14.08
CA GLN A 176 1.71 9.01 -15.46
C GLN A 176 0.33 8.37 -15.60
N LYS A 177 -0.06 7.50 -14.66
CA LYS A 177 -1.36 6.81 -14.71
C LYS A 177 -2.53 7.77 -14.63
N TYR A 178 -2.33 8.93 -13.98
CA TYR A 178 -3.40 9.86 -13.68
C TYR A 178 -3.26 11.23 -14.38
N GLU A 179 -2.28 11.42 -15.26
CA GLU A 179 -1.98 12.68 -15.95
C GLU A 179 -3.21 13.26 -16.69
N ASP A 180 -3.96 12.40 -17.38
CA ASP A 180 -5.13 12.77 -18.20
C ASP A 180 -6.47 12.37 -17.56
N THR A 181 -6.48 12.05 -16.27
CA THR A 181 -7.68 11.56 -15.58
C THR A 181 -8.34 12.66 -14.74
N PHE A 182 -9.67 12.67 -14.72
CA PHE A 182 -10.47 13.55 -13.86
C PHE A 182 -11.01 12.77 -12.67
N TYR A 183 -10.13 12.08 -11.92
CA TYR A 183 -10.58 11.45 -10.68
C TYR A 183 -10.88 12.54 -9.65
N PRO A 184 -12.07 12.52 -9.03
CA PRO A 184 -12.35 13.42 -7.91
C PRO A 184 -11.29 13.22 -6.83
N TYR A 185 -10.99 14.30 -6.13
CA TYR A 185 -10.02 14.53 -5.05
C TYR A 185 -9.62 13.31 -4.17
N TYR A 186 -10.47 12.29 -4.04
CA TYR A 186 -10.30 11.14 -3.15
C TYR A 186 -9.19 10.16 -3.56
N LEU A 187 -8.99 9.83 -4.84
CA LEU A 187 -7.91 8.90 -5.25
C LEU A 187 -6.53 9.56 -5.16
N TYR A 188 -6.41 10.80 -5.65
CA TYR A 188 -5.22 11.63 -5.49
C TYR A 188 -4.92 11.95 -4.02
N SER A 189 -5.94 11.96 -3.15
CA SER A 189 -5.69 12.12 -1.73
C SER A 189 -4.99 10.91 -1.13
N ARG A 190 -5.13 9.67 -1.61
CA ARG A 190 -4.43 8.53 -0.99
C ARG A 190 -3.10 8.20 -1.69
N LEU A 191 -3.10 8.17 -3.01
CA LEU A 191 -1.90 7.94 -3.85
C LEU A 191 -1.28 9.28 -4.25
N HIS A 192 -0.54 9.92 -3.33
CA HIS A 192 -0.01 11.28 -3.53
C HIS A 192 1.51 11.26 -3.87
N PRO A 193 1.90 11.46 -5.14
CA PRO A 193 3.31 11.35 -5.59
C PRO A 193 4.27 12.27 -4.84
N VAL A 194 3.90 13.54 -4.66
CA VAL A 194 4.70 14.51 -3.90
C VAL A 194 4.95 14.03 -2.46
N ARG A 195 3.95 13.42 -1.82
CA ARG A 195 4.08 12.91 -0.45
C ARG A 195 4.96 11.66 -0.39
N ILE A 196 4.89 10.78 -1.40
CA ILE A 196 5.80 9.64 -1.56
C ILE A 196 7.24 10.13 -1.70
N ARG A 197 7.51 11.15 -2.54
CA ARG A 197 8.84 11.71 -2.71
C ARG A 197 9.38 12.36 -1.43
N ARG A 198 8.53 13.05 -0.66
CA ARG A 198 8.92 13.58 0.66
C ARG A 198 9.33 12.46 1.63
N PHE A 199 8.56 11.38 1.67
CA PHE A 199 8.91 10.21 2.49
C PHE A 199 10.21 9.55 2.02
N LYS A 200 10.43 9.45 0.71
CA LYS A 200 11.71 9.02 0.11
C LYS A 200 12.87 9.91 0.55
N ASP A 201 12.70 11.23 0.55
CA ASP A 201 13.75 12.16 1.00
C ASP A 201 14.08 11.95 2.49
N ASP A 202 13.08 11.64 3.32
CA ASP A 202 13.29 11.27 4.72
C ASP A 202 14.10 9.96 4.87
N VAL A 203 13.78 8.94 4.07
CA VAL A 203 14.58 7.70 3.98
C VAL A 203 16.05 8.03 3.65
N VAL A 204 16.29 8.87 2.64
CA VAL A 204 17.65 9.28 2.24
C VAL A 204 18.37 10.03 3.35
N ILE A 205 17.68 10.94 4.05
CA ILE A 205 18.23 11.67 5.21
C ILE A 205 18.69 10.70 6.29
N HIS A 206 17.91 9.66 6.58
CA HIS A 206 18.27 8.63 7.55
C HIS A 206 19.46 7.78 7.09
N LEU A 207 19.45 7.33 5.84
CA LEU A 207 20.55 6.54 5.28
C LEU A 207 21.87 7.32 5.30
N ASN A 208 21.87 8.61 4.97
CA ASN A 208 23.08 9.45 5.00
C ASN A 208 23.71 9.62 6.39
N LYS A 209 22.99 9.28 7.47
CA LYS A 209 23.51 9.28 8.84
C LYS A 209 24.12 7.94 9.26
N ILE A 210 24.01 6.90 8.43
CA ILE A 210 24.50 5.56 8.75
C ILE A 210 25.98 5.44 8.34
N GLU A 211 26.86 5.38 9.34
CA GLU A 211 28.25 4.99 9.14
C GLU A 211 28.36 3.46 9.12
N CYS A 212 28.50 2.89 7.92
CA CYS A 212 28.59 1.45 7.76
C CYS A 212 29.96 0.90 8.21
N VAL A 213 29.95 -0.28 8.81
CA VAL A 213 31.17 -1.05 9.13
C VAL A 213 31.46 -2.05 8.00
N GLU A 214 32.74 -2.17 7.61
CA GLU A 214 33.17 -3.17 6.63
C GLU A 214 32.90 -4.59 7.16
N ASP A 215 32.29 -5.43 6.32
CA ASP A 215 32.08 -6.84 6.62
C ASP A 215 33.45 -7.53 6.72
N ARG A 216 33.90 -7.85 7.95
CA ARG A 216 35.10 -8.65 8.21
C ARG A 216 34.88 -10.13 7.99
#